data_AF-A0A3A6N5G9-F1
#
_entry.id   AF-A0A3A6N5G9-F1
#
_cell.length_a   1.000
_cell.length_b   1.000
_cell.length_c   1.000
_cell.angle_alpha   90.00
_cell.angle_beta   90.00
_cell.angle_gamma   90.00
#
_symmetry.space_group_name_H-M   'P 1'
#
loop_
_entity.id
_entity.type
_entity.pdbx_description
1 polymer ?
#
loop_
_entity_poly.entity_id
_entity_poly.type
_entity_poly.pdbx_seq_one_letter_code
_entity_poly.pdbx_strand_id
1 'polypeptide(L)'
;MWERLRRFMVRVLLLPILPALAWGPATHPYINKCALEIAEAEVKKGNPAVNREIVELLTRNRDTYIFGGNSADAISSYHILSGMAVYDYAHNYFPDTASGTPVFGYKLVDEWYRSRLGEREAAYPEVDFAIACGWLSHQLADWYAHHAPIDREGRLPADLSAEVDEDTVFPGYSNSHRVLGADYYPEILQVYNTADHALIEFFHDMLLIHRYEQDFLKQNRVELFETRIVAGKPTNLLTQASEQYEGMVSRIPAEQILTLKDDFNRIIQALKALNDIAVHLNPRLVTVVSNSIDSQLTGKPDYIELSIERVLRDLFCLSFEEIARRATQMVCHPAGLEPVLEVRESARAGTILFGLAERLTRLVDPELAVSLVKDPNSLNVRLLWGLVDLRAGIIRNLVRMWATTKLPEYLAQDFKLGALLTFITELVQGRNNDFTVGQQRFQRHLPPLVQFTGFHGTAGSKEWPSLVSGVEIGVRVVPAVLRGRPDQNPKTIDPATLCFAVNGFDVQAKPESLGLEQSWAGHRLLLKIRVSPGFCPGVHHLLVTVRDRSEAPAGRLEQELHVRREV
;
A
#
# COMPACT_ATOMS: atom_id res chain seq x y z
N MET A 1 -1.60 22.75 29.52
CA MET A 1 -0.32 22.00 29.61
C MET A 1 -0.54 20.50 29.37
N TRP A 2 -1.42 19.85 30.12
CA TRP A 2 -1.79 18.42 29.97
C TRP A 2 -2.19 18.01 28.54
N GLU A 3 -3.02 18.81 27.86
CA GLU A 3 -3.46 18.50 26.48
C GLU A 3 -2.35 18.65 25.42
N ARG A 4 -1.32 19.47 25.70
CA ARG A 4 -0.13 19.56 24.84
C ARG A 4 0.80 18.37 25.07
N LEU A 5 0.96 17.95 26.33
CA LEU A 5 1.70 16.74 26.69
C LEU A 5 1.04 15.47 26.15
N ARG A 6 -0.29 15.34 26.28
CA ARG A 6 -1.07 14.25 25.67
C ARG A 6 -0.89 14.21 24.16
N ARG A 7 -1.00 15.35 23.47
CA ARG A 7 -0.77 15.43 22.01
C ARG A 7 0.66 15.05 21.62
N PHE A 8 1.64 15.49 22.39
CA PHE A 8 3.04 15.15 22.19
C PHE A 8 3.27 13.64 22.39
N MET A 9 2.76 13.06 23.47
CA MET A 9 2.85 11.62 23.73
C MET A 9 2.12 10.79 22.69
N VAL A 10 0.91 11.18 22.28
CA VAL A 10 0.18 10.54 21.18
C VAL A 10 1.03 10.59 19.91
N ARG A 11 1.60 11.74 19.55
CA ARG A 11 2.48 11.84 18.37
C ARG A 11 3.74 10.99 18.49
N VAL A 12 4.35 10.89 19.67
CA VAL A 12 5.56 10.07 19.91
C VAL A 12 5.25 8.57 19.90
N LEU A 13 4.10 8.16 20.45
CA LEU A 13 3.64 6.77 20.45
C LEU A 13 3.12 6.33 19.08
N LEU A 14 2.54 7.26 18.32
CA LEU A 14 2.09 7.04 16.95
C LEU A 14 3.18 7.27 15.91
N LEU A 15 4.27 7.98 16.21
CA LEU A 15 5.41 8.17 15.31
C LEU A 15 5.97 6.86 14.69
N PRO A 16 6.05 5.75 15.47
CA PRO A 16 6.16 4.37 14.98
C PRO A 16 5.16 3.92 13.91
N ILE A 17 3.93 4.39 14.01
CA ILE A 17 2.73 4.02 13.23
C ILE A 17 2.57 4.93 11.99
N LEU A 18 3.36 5.99 11.83
CA LEU A 18 2.99 7.15 11.00
C LEU A 18 3.45 7.20 9.51
N PRO A 19 4.57 6.63 9.04
CA PRO A 19 5.01 6.84 7.65
C PRO A 19 4.00 6.39 6.58
N ALA A 20 3.21 5.38 6.91
CA ALA A 20 1.98 4.91 6.27
C ALA A 20 1.46 3.79 7.20
N LEU A 21 0.75 2.81 6.65
CA LEU A 21 0.59 1.45 7.18
C LEU A 21 0.93 0.47 6.03
N ALA A 22 0.38 -0.75 6.04
CA ALA A 22 0.30 -1.69 4.92
C ALA A 22 -0.70 -2.82 5.23
N TRP A 23 -1.22 -3.47 4.18
CA TRP A 23 -1.86 -4.80 4.07
C TRP A 23 -2.22 -5.47 5.38
N GLY A 24 -3.54 -5.57 5.61
CA GLY A 24 -4.12 -6.15 6.80
C GLY A 24 -4.05 -7.68 6.81
N PRO A 25 -3.20 -8.32 7.64
CA PRO A 25 -3.04 -9.76 7.65
C PRO A 25 -4.23 -10.51 8.26
N ALA A 26 -5.27 -9.83 8.77
CA ALA A 26 -6.46 -10.50 9.30
C ALA A 26 -7.54 -10.68 8.23
N THR A 27 -7.62 -9.77 7.27
CA THR A 27 -8.69 -9.74 6.26
C THR A 27 -8.63 -10.95 5.32
N HIS A 28 -7.47 -11.28 4.74
CA HIS A 28 -7.36 -12.46 3.85
C HIS A 28 -7.63 -13.79 4.56
N PRO A 29 -7.07 -14.07 5.77
CA PRO A 29 -7.46 -15.27 6.52
C PRO A 29 -8.95 -15.33 6.84
N TYR A 30 -9.58 -14.20 7.15
CA TYR A 30 -11.03 -14.16 7.37
C TYR A 30 -11.81 -14.53 6.10
N ILE A 31 -11.47 -13.95 4.95
CA ILE A 31 -12.08 -14.27 3.66
C ILE A 31 -11.92 -15.76 3.34
N ASN A 32 -10.70 -16.30 3.49
CA ASN A 32 -10.42 -17.71 3.26
C ASN A 32 -11.28 -18.61 4.15
N LYS A 33 -11.32 -18.32 5.46
CA LYS A 33 -12.12 -19.07 6.43
C LYS A 33 -13.59 -19.08 6.02
N CYS A 34 -14.18 -17.93 5.72
CA CYS A 34 -15.59 -17.82 5.35
C CYS A 34 -15.89 -18.54 4.02
N ALA A 35 -15.02 -18.40 3.02
CA ALA A 35 -15.17 -19.11 1.74
C ALA A 35 -15.14 -20.63 1.93
N LEU A 36 -14.20 -21.16 2.74
CA LEU A 36 -14.16 -22.59 3.03
C LEU A 36 -15.41 -23.06 3.81
N GLU A 37 -15.87 -22.30 4.81
CA GLU A 37 -17.08 -22.62 5.58
C GLU A 37 -18.32 -22.70 4.69
N ILE A 38 -18.47 -21.78 3.74
CA ILE A 38 -19.56 -21.78 2.77
C ILE A 38 -19.41 -22.97 1.81
N ALA A 39 -18.22 -23.22 1.26
CA ALA A 39 -17.98 -24.35 0.36
C ALA A 39 -18.25 -25.71 1.05
N GLU A 40 -17.84 -25.87 2.30
CA GLU A 40 -18.15 -27.04 3.13
C GLU A 40 -19.65 -27.25 3.32
N ALA A 41 -20.39 -26.16 3.56
CA ALA A 41 -21.84 -26.21 3.69
C ALA A 41 -22.53 -26.60 2.37
N GLU A 42 -22.06 -26.09 1.24
CA GLU A 42 -22.60 -26.41 -0.08
C GLU A 42 -22.29 -27.86 -0.50
N VAL A 43 -21.10 -28.38 -0.21
CA VAL A 43 -20.77 -29.80 -0.41
C VAL A 43 -21.67 -30.69 0.45
N LYS A 44 -21.95 -30.33 1.71
CA LYS A 44 -22.88 -31.07 2.58
C LYS A 44 -24.31 -31.09 2.04
N LYS A 45 -24.74 -30.04 1.32
CA LYS A 45 -26.04 -29.99 0.62
C LYS A 45 -26.05 -30.78 -0.69
N GLY A 46 -24.90 -31.32 -1.12
CA GLY A 46 -24.76 -32.04 -2.39
C GLY A 46 -24.75 -31.14 -3.61
N ASN A 47 -24.35 -29.87 -3.48
CA ASN A 47 -24.25 -28.94 -4.60
C ASN A 47 -23.14 -29.41 -5.57
N PRO A 48 -23.47 -29.83 -6.81
CA PRO A 48 -22.48 -30.37 -7.75
C PRO A 48 -21.57 -29.30 -8.35
N ALA A 49 -21.89 -28.01 -8.18
CA ALA A 49 -21.06 -26.92 -8.69
C ALA A 49 -19.78 -26.72 -7.86
N VAL A 50 -19.74 -27.20 -6.61
CA VAL A 50 -18.57 -27.07 -5.74
C VAL A 50 -17.67 -28.29 -5.89
N ASN A 51 -16.38 -28.05 -6.13
CA ASN A 51 -15.37 -29.09 -6.26
C ASN A 51 -15.09 -29.73 -4.88
N ARG A 52 -15.71 -30.90 -4.68
CA ARG A 52 -15.62 -31.68 -3.45
C ARG A 52 -14.19 -32.07 -3.09
N GLU A 53 -13.34 -32.40 -4.07
CA GLU A 53 -11.96 -32.82 -3.80
C GLU A 53 -11.12 -31.66 -3.23
N ILE A 54 -11.26 -30.45 -3.81
CA ILE A 54 -10.61 -29.25 -3.30
C ILE A 54 -11.06 -29.00 -1.86
N VAL A 55 -12.37 -29.01 -1.59
CA VAL A 55 -12.90 -28.80 -0.24
C VAL A 55 -12.34 -29.84 0.74
N GLU A 56 -12.34 -31.13 0.40
CA GLU A 56 -11.83 -32.19 1.29
C GLU A 56 -10.33 -32.06 1.59
N LEU A 57 -9.50 -31.66 0.62
CA LEU A 57 -8.08 -31.40 0.82
C LEU A 57 -7.83 -30.20 1.73
N LEU A 58 -8.58 -29.11 1.52
CA LEU A 58 -8.44 -27.88 2.31
C LEU A 58 -8.99 -28.04 3.72
N THR A 59 -10.10 -28.77 3.93
CA THR A 59 -10.63 -29.07 5.26
C THR A 59 -9.63 -29.87 6.10
N ARG A 60 -8.87 -30.80 5.51
CA ARG A 60 -7.81 -31.55 6.22
C ARG A 60 -6.62 -30.69 6.63
N ASN A 61 -6.39 -29.58 5.92
CA ASN A 61 -5.31 -28.62 6.15
C ASN A 61 -5.87 -27.21 6.42
N ARG A 62 -6.95 -27.14 7.20
CA ARG A 62 -7.80 -25.93 7.33
C ARG A 62 -7.01 -24.68 7.69
N ASP A 63 -6.25 -24.74 8.77
CA ASP A 63 -5.49 -23.58 9.26
C ASP A 63 -4.43 -23.15 8.23
N THR A 64 -3.79 -24.11 7.57
CA THR A 64 -2.79 -23.84 6.54
C THR A 64 -3.39 -23.10 5.35
N TYR A 65 -4.60 -23.49 4.91
CA TYR A 65 -5.30 -22.76 3.85
C TYR A 65 -5.72 -21.35 4.30
N ILE A 66 -6.25 -21.23 5.52
CA ILE A 66 -6.67 -19.94 6.09
C ILE A 66 -5.49 -18.97 6.14
N PHE A 67 -4.38 -19.37 6.78
CA PHE A 67 -3.20 -18.51 6.94
C PHE A 67 -2.29 -18.48 5.70
N GLY A 68 -2.52 -19.37 4.74
CA GLY A 68 -1.95 -19.29 3.39
C GLY A 68 -2.43 -18.04 2.62
N GLY A 69 -3.53 -17.42 3.06
CA GLY A 69 -3.97 -16.12 2.55
C GLY A 69 -2.99 -14.97 2.80
N ASN A 70 -2.03 -15.14 3.72
CA ASN A 70 -0.97 -14.16 4.00
C ASN A 70 0.31 -14.41 3.19
N SER A 71 0.39 -15.53 2.45
CA SER A 71 1.61 -15.96 1.78
C SER A 71 2.02 -15.04 0.63
N ALA A 72 1.03 -14.52 -0.11
CA ALA A 72 1.26 -13.58 -1.21
C ALA A 72 1.91 -12.30 -0.67
N ASP A 73 1.31 -11.65 0.33
CA ASP A 73 1.83 -10.43 0.99
C ASP A 73 3.28 -10.54 1.48
N ALA A 74 3.71 -11.74 1.90
CA ALA A 74 5.09 -11.96 2.30
C ALA A 74 6.08 -11.63 1.18
N ILE A 75 5.71 -11.86 -0.08
CA ILE A 75 6.52 -11.48 -1.24
C ILE A 75 6.57 -9.97 -1.43
N SER A 76 5.44 -9.26 -1.29
CA SER A 76 5.42 -7.80 -1.33
C SER A 76 6.30 -7.21 -0.23
N SER A 77 6.32 -7.80 0.96
CA SER A 77 7.19 -7.34 2.05
C SER A 77 8.68 -7.35 1.66
N TYR A 78 9.12 -8.29 0.83
CA TYR A 78 10.49 -8.34 0.33
C TYR A 78 10.82 -7.14 -0.53
N HIS A 79 9.95 -6.74 -1.44
CA HIS A 79 10.19 -5.57 -2.30
C HIS A 79 10.40 -4.33 -1.47
N ILE A 80 9.64 -4.20 -0.41
CA ILE A 80 9.65 -3.03 0.45
C ILE A 80 10.88 -3.02 1.36
N LEU A 81 11.25 -4.18 1.92
CA LEU A 81 12.40 -4.30 2.82
C LEU A 81 13.74 -4.26 2.08
N SER A 82 13.79 -4.77 0.84
CA SER A 82 15.00 -4.84 0.02
C SER A 82 15.12 -3.73 -1.03
N GLY A 83 14.04 -3.02 -1.34
CA GLY A 83 13.97 -2.05 -2.44
C GLY A 83 13.93 -2.69 -3.83
N MET A 84 13.70 -4.00 -3.93
CA MET A 84 13.76 -4.76 -5.18
C MET A 84 12.38 -5.32 -5.56
N ALA A 85 11.71 -4.77 -6.58
CA ALA A 85 10.38 -5.19 -7.07
C ALA A 85 10.38 -6.50 -7.89
N VAL A 86 11.22 -7.47 -7.52
CA VAL A 86 11.62 -8.60 -8.37
C VAL A 86 10.51 -9.66 -8.51
N TYR A 87 9.48 -9.61 -7.65
CA TYR A 87 8.43 -10.65 -7.54
C TYR A 87 7.00 -10.10 -7.53
N ASP A 88 6.76 -8.86 -7.96
CA ASP A 88 5.41 -8.26 -7.98
C ASP A 88 4.39 -9.14 -8.72
N TYR A 89 4.83 -9.81 -9.79
CA TYR A 89 4.01 -10.72 -10.60
C TYR A 89 3.47 -11.94 -9.82
N ALA A 90 4.12 -12.29 -8.70
CA ALA A 90 3.69 -13.41 -7.86
C ALA A 90 2.64 -12.97 -6.85
N HIS A 91 2.62 -11.67 -6.53
CA HIS A 91 1.65 -11.05 -5.66
C HIS A 91 0.38 -10.66 -6.44
N ASN A 92 0.54 -9.88 -7.51
CA ASN A 92 -0.55 -9.35 -8.33
C ASN A 92 -0.56 -9.94 -9.75
N TYR A 93 -1.55 -9.56 -10.56
CA TYR A 93 -1.52 -9.84 -12.00
C TYR A 93 -0.51 -8.97 -12.77
N PHE A 94 -0.08 -9.44 -13.94
CA PHE A 94 0.68 -8.68 -14.93
C PHE A 94 0.08 -8.91 -16.33
N PRO A 95 -0.44 -7.87 -17.03
CA PRO A 95 -0.56 -6.46 -16.63
C PRO A 95 -1.75 -6.19 -15.69
N ASP A 96 -1.43 -5.83 -14.45
CA ASP A 96 -2.26 -5.30 -13.35
C ASP A 96 -3.49 -4.46 -13.78
N THR A 97 -4.62 -5.10 -14.03
CA THR A 97 -5.86 -4.48 -14.54
C THR A 97 -7.11 -5.25 -14.10
N ALA A 98 -8.28 -4.62 -14.21
CA ALA A 98 -9.58 -5.23 -13.89
C ALA A 98 -9.91 -6.50 -14.72
N SER A 99 -9.39 -6.63 -15.94
CA SER A 99 -9.54 -7.84 -16.77
C SER A 99 -8.53 -8.94 -16.41
N GLY A 100 -7.70 -8.70 -15.40
CA GLY A 100 -6.63 -9.59 -14.98
C GLY A 100 -7.09 -10.93 -14.42
N THR A 101 -6.28 -11.95 -14.68
CA THR A 101 -6.41 -13.28 -14.08
C THR A 101 -5.20 -13.55 -13.19
N PRO A 102 -5.37 -14.00 -11.94
CA PRO A 102 -4.24 -14.31 -11.04
C PRO A 102 -3.52 -15.60 -11.46
N VAL A 103 -2.83 -15.54 -12.61
CA VAL A 103 -2.22 -16.72 -13.26
C VAL A 103 -1.23 -17.41 -12.33
N PHE A 104 -0.46 -16.65 -11.55
CA PHE A 104 0.54 -17.22 -10.65
C PHE A 104 -0.08 -18.14 -9.58
N GLY A 105 -1.16 -17.70 -8.91
CA GLY A 105 -1.91 -18.52 -7.96
C GLY A 105 -2.50 -19.79 -8.60
N TYR A 106 -3.08 -19.67 -9.79
CA TYR A 106 -3.54 -20.85 -10.54
C TYR A 106 -2.40 -21.81 -10.88
N LYS A 107 -1.23 -21.27 -11.23
CA LYS A 107 -0.04 -22.05 -11.56
C LYS A 107 0.53 -22.80 -10.37
N LEU A 108 0.48 -22.23 -9.16
CA LEU A 108 0.84 -22.94 -7.92
C LEU A 108 -0.06 -24.16 -7.71
N VAL A 109 -1.37 -24.00 -7.90
CA VAL A 109 -2.33 -25.09 -7.72
C VAL A 109 -2.17 -26.17 -8.81
N ASP A 110 -2.01 -25.76 -10.08
CA ASP A 110 -1.77 -26.68 -11.20
C ASP A 110 -0.46 -27.45 -11.02
N GLU A 111 0.63 -26.78 -10.65
CA GLU A 111 1.93 -27.41 -10.45
C GLU A 111 1.91 -28.44 -9.32
N TRP A 112 1.21 -28.16 -8.22
CA TRP A 112 0.97 -29.15 -7.18
C TRP A 112 0.19 -30.35 -7.72
N TYR A 113 -0.89 -30.11 -8.46
CA TYR A 113 -1.75 -31.18 -8.98
C TYR A 113 -0.99 -32.09 -9.96
N ARG A 114 -0.22 -31.52 -10.89
CA ARG A 114 0.65 -32.25 -11.81
C ARG A 114 1.71 -33.07 -11.08
N SER A 115 2.27 -32.54 -10.00
CA SER A 115 3.21 -33.30 -9.15
C SER A 115 2.56 -34.55 -8.55
N ARG A 116 1.31 -34.44 -8.10
CA ARG A 116 0.53 -35.55 -7.54
C ARG A 116 0.20 -36.60 -8.60
N LEU A 117 0.01 -36.20 -9.85
CA LEU A 117 -0.17 -37.11 -10.99
C LEU A 117 1.12 -37.81 -11.44
N GLY A 118 2.28 -37.43 -10.89
CA GLY A 118 3.58 -37.96 -11.30
C GLY A 118 4.14 -37.33 -12.58
N GLU A 119 3.59 -36.19 -13.01
CA GLU A 119 4.07 -35.43 -14.18
C GLU A 119 5.27 -34.52 -13.86
N ARG A 120 5.70 -34.48 -12.60
CA ARG A 120 6.84 -33.69 -12.10
C ARG A 120 7.78 -34.56 -11.30
N GLU A 121 9.05 -34.17 -11.30
CA GLU A 121 10.10 -34.86 -10.54
C GLU A 121 9.95 -34.65 -9.03
N ALA A 122 9.57 -33.44 -8.61
CA ALA A 122 9.27 -33.14 -7.21
C ALA A 122 7.85 -33.61 -6.87
N ALA A 123 7.66 -34.22 -5.70
CA ALA A 123 6.35 -34.50 -5.13
C ALA A 123 6.11 -33.55 -3.93
N TYR A 124 4.96 -32.88 -3.91
CA TYR A 124 4.61 -31.92 -2.87
C TYR A 124 3.57 -32.48 -1.89
N PRO A 125 3.65 -32.13 -0.59
CA PRO A 125 2.68 -32.58 0.40
C PRO A 125 1.34 -31.84 0.23
N GLU A 126 0.27 -32.37 0.83
CA GLU A 126 -1.04 -31.68 0.82
C GLU A 126 -1.02 -30.30 1.52
N VAL A 127 -0.06 -30.07 2.43
CA VAL A 127 0.17 -28.76 3.06
C VAL A 127 0.51 -27.70 2.00
N ASP A 128 1.36 -28.01 1.03
CA ASP A 128 1.72 -27.07 -0.05
C ASP A 128 0.52 -26.75 -0.96
N PHE A 129 -0.41 -27.71 -1.14
CA PHE A 129 -1.69 -27.45 -1.83
C PHE A 129 -2.55 -26.44 -1.07
N ALA A 130 -2.65 -26.60 0.24
CA ALA A 130 -3.41 -25.67 1.08
C ALA A 130 -2.81 -24.26 1.03
N ILE A 131 -1.49 -24.13 1.04
CA ILE A 131 -0.80 -22.84 0.87
C ILE A 131 -1.06 -22.27 -0.54
N ALA A 132 -0.95 -23.08 -1.60
CA ALA A 132 -1.21 -22.65 -2.97
C ALA A 132 -2.65 -22.14 -3.16
N CYS A 133 -3.63 -22.83 -2.58
CA CYS A 133 -5.02 -22.39 -2.61
C CYS A 133 -5.24 -21.14 -1.76
N GLY A 134 -4.58 -21.03 -0.60
CA GLY A 134 -4.62 -19.82 0.22
C GLY A 134 -4.06 -18.60 -0.52
N TRP A 135 -2.95 -18.79 -1.24
CA TRP A 135 -2.35 -17.78 -2.12
C TRP A 135 -3.29 -17.35 -3.24
N LEU A 136 -3.89 -18.31 -3.96
CA LEU A 136 -4.84 -18.01 -5.02
C LEU A 136 -6.06 -17.27 -4.46
N SER A 137 -6.60 -17.68 -3.31
CA SER A 137 -7.72 -16.98 -2.67
C SER A 137 -7.37 -15.53 -2.30
N HIS A 138 -6.14 -15.26 -1.85
CA HIS A 138 -5.66 -13.89 -1.63
C HIS A 138 -5.74 -13.07 -2.91
N GLN A 139 -5.13 -13.54 -4.00
CA GLN A 139 -5.12 -12.81 -5.28
C GLN A 139 -6.53 -12.63 -5.88
N LEU A 140 -7.43 -13.59 -5.63
CA LEU A 140 -8.83 -13.47 -6.04
C LEU A 140 -9.59 -12.42 -5.21
N ALA A 141 -9.30 -12.32 -3.91
CA ALA A 141 -9.89 -11.32 -3.02
C ALA A 141 -9.41 -9.89 -3.35
N ASP A 142 -8.12 -9.74 -3.64
CA ASP A 142 -7.50 -8.47 -4.02
C ASP A 142 -8.15 -7.79 -5.21
N TRP A 143 -8.79 -8.54 -6.09
CA TRP A 143 -9.42 -7.96 -7.26
C TRP A 143 -10.41 -6.84 -6.91
N TYR A 144 -11.23 -7.01 -5.87
CA TYR A 144 -12.14 -5.93 -5.45
C TYR A 144 -11.40 -4.78 -4.76
N ALA A 145 -10.39 -5.11 -3.96
CA ALA A 145 -9.59 -4.12 -3.25
C ALA A 145 -8.78 -3.24 -4.21
N HIS A 146 -8.24 -3.79 -5.30
CA HIS A 146 -7.23 -3.11 -6.11
C HIS A 146 -7.61 -2.86 -7.57
N HIS A 147 -8.53 -3.65 -8.14
CA HIS A 147 -8.78 -3.60 -9.59
C HIS A 147 -10.22 -3.25 -9.97
N ALA A 148 -11.22 -3.63 -9.17
CA ALA A 148 -12.63 -3.34 -9.48
C ALA A 148 -12.82 -1.82 -9.59
N PRO A 149 -13.30 -1.27 -10.72
CA PRO A 149 -13.49 0.17 -10.83
C PRO A 149 -14.56 0.62 -9.83
N ILE A 150 -14.30 1.69 -9.07
CA ILE A 150 -15.21 2.22 -8.04
C ILE A 150 -15.42 3.73 -8.25
N ASP A 151 -16.64 4.23 -8.06
CA ASP A 151 -16.91 5.67 -8.06
C ASP A 151 -16.39 6.40 -6.80
N ARG A 152 -16.50 7.73 -6.78
CA ARG A 152 -16.10 8.56 -5.64
C ARG A 152 -16.80 8.17 -4.34
N GLU A 153 -18.07 7.79 -4.43
CA GLU A 153 -18.91 7.39 -3.30
C GLU A 153 -18.51 6.01 -2.74
N GLY A 154 -17.74 5.22 -3.48
CA GLY A 154 -17.36 3.87 -3.10
C GLY A 154 -18.37 2.83 -3.55
N ARG A 155 -18.94 2.97 -4.75
CA ARG A 155 -19.88 2.02 -5.35
C ARG A 155 -19.30 1.46 -6.63
N LEU A 156 -19.71 0.22 -6.93
CA LEU A 156 -19.39 -0.41 -8.20
C LEU A 156 -20.21 0.27 -9.32
N PRO A 157 -19.58 0.66 -10.43
CA PRO A 157 -20.29 1.10 -11.63
C PRO A 157 -21.06 -0.09 -12.23
N ALA A 158 -22.05 0.22 -13.08
CA ALA A 158 -22.82 -0.82 -13.78
C ALA A 158 -21.95 -1.66 -14.72
N ASP A 159 -20.90 -1.06 -15.28
CA ASP A 159 -19.92 -1.73 -16.12
C ASP A 159 -18.58 -1.85 -15.38
N LEU A 160 -18.22 -3.08 -15.01
CA LEU A 160 -16.95 -3.39 -14.31
C LEU A 160 -15.73 -3.33 -15.24
N SER A 161 -15.93 -3.10 -16.54
CA SER A 161 -14.86 -2.84 -17.52
C SER A 161 -14.65 -1.35 -17.80
N ALA A 162 -15.35 -0.47 -17.07
CA ALA A 162 -15.20 0.97 -17.20
C ALA A 162 -13.73 1.40 -17.04
N GLU A 163 -13.31 2.31 -17.92
CA GLU A 163 -11.97 2.90 -17.87
C GLU A 163 -11.81 3.72 -16.59
N VAL A 164 -10.67 3.53 -15.91
CA VAL A 164 -10.31 4.26 -14.70
C VAL A 164 -9.71 5.60 -15.11
N ASP A 165 -10.38 6.70 -14.75
CA ASP A 165 -9.93 8.06 -15.07
C ASP A 165 -9.23 8.75 -13.88
N GLU A 166 -9.20 8.09 -12.70
CA GLU A 166 -8.71 8.62 -11.41
C GLU A 166 -9.34 9.96 -11.00
N ASP A 167 -10.49 10.29 -11.59
CA ASP A 167 -11.25 11.51 -11.37
C ASP A 167 -12.66 11.15 -10.88
N THR A 168 -13.44 10.47 -11.71
CA THR A 168 -14.79 9.99 -11.39
C THR A 168 -14.81 8.52 -10.98
N VAL A 169 -13.90 7.72 -11.54
CA VAL A 169 -13.75 6.28 -11.32
C VAL A 169 -12.31 5.98 -10.93
N PHE A 170 -12.14 5.24 -9.84
CA PHE A 170 -10.84 4.86 -9.28
C PHE A 170 -10.62 3.36 -9.46
N PRO A 171 -9.36 2.90 -9.55
CA PRO A 171 -9.08 1.48 -9.60
C PRO A 171 -9.24 0.92 -8.20
N GLY A 172 -10.06 -0.11 -7.98
CA GLY A 172 -10.17 -0.81 -6.69
C GLY A 172 -10.81 -0.02 -5.53
N TYR A 173 -11.37 -0.75 -4.57
CA TYR A 173 -11.90 -0.15 -3.34
C TYR A 173 -10.81 0.50 -2.48
N SER A 174 -9.72 -0.20 -2.18
CA SER A 174 -8.66 0.30 -1.30
C SER A 174 -7.95 1.52 -1.88
N ASN A 175 -7.97 1.65 -3.20
CA ASN A 175 -7.33 2.70 -3.97
C ASN A 175 -8.28 3.86 -4.35
N SER A 176 -9.54 3.83 -3.86
CA SER A 176 -10.56 4.85 -4.20
C SER A 176 -10.67 5.99 -3.18
N HIS A 177 -9.60 6.26 -2.42
CA HIS A 177 -9.50 7.38 -1.49
C HIS A 177 -10.63 7.43 -0.44
N ARG A 178 -10.92 6.26 0.16
CA ARG A 178 -12.00 6.02 1.14
C ARG A 178 -11.83 6.87 2.39
N VAL A 179 -10.59 6.98 2.84
CA VAL A 179 -10.28 7.39 4.21
C VAL A 179 -9.96 8.88 4.27
N LEU A 180 -9.08 9.35 3.40
CA LEU A 180 -8.62 10.73 3.30
C LEU A 180 -9.57 11.59 2.45
N GLY A 181 -10.34 10.96 1.55
CA GLY A 181 -11.39 11.57 0.72
C GLY A 181 -11.00 11.69 -0.76
N ALA A 182 -11.97 11.44 -1.65
CA ALA A 182 -11.81 11.46 -3.11
C ALA A 182 -12.05 12.84 -3.75
N ASP A 183 -12.14 13.90 -2.95
CA ASP A 183 -12.55 15.24 -3.40
C ASP A 183 -11.41 16.13 -3.88
N TYR A 184 -10.17 15.63 -3.93
CA TYR A 184 -9.00 16.39 -4.36
C TYR A 184 -8.72 16.22 -5.85
N TYR A 185 -7.87 17.07 -6.41
CA TYR A 185 -7.34 16.88 -7.76
C TYR A 185 -6.62 15.53 -7.89
N PRO A 186 -6.75 14.81 -9.03
CA PRO A 186 -6.11 13.50 -9.23
C PRO A 186 -4.62 13.49 -8.90
N GLU A 187 -3.90 14.59 -9.16
CA GLU A 187 -2.48 14.70 -8.84
C GLU A 187 -2.17 14.63 -7.33
N ILE A 188 -3.08 15.15 -6.49
CA ILE A 188 -3.00 15.01 -5.04
C ILE A 188 -3.40 13.60 -4.62
N LEU A 189 -4.48 13.08 -5.21
CA LEU A 189 -4.98 11.74 -4.92
C LEU A 189 -3.88 10.69 -5.17
N GLN A 190 -3.21 10.74 -6.32
CA GLN A 190 -2.10 9.87 -6.68
C GLN A 190 -0.96 9.88 -5.64
N VAL A 191 -0.65 11.05 -5.07
CA VAL A 191 0.39 11.19 -4.02
C VAL A 191 0.02 10.44 -2.73
N TYR A 192 -1.27 10.34 -2.42
CA TYR A 192 -1.78 9.76 -1.18
C TYR A 192 -2.43 8.38 -1.37
N ASN A 193 -2.47 7.84 -2.58
CA ASN A 193 -3.12 6.56 -2.89
C ASN A 193 -2.64 5.42 -1.99
N THR A 194 -1.33 5.19 -1.95
CA THR A 194 -0.76 4.13 -1.10
C THR A 194 -1.05 4.33 0.38
N ALA A 195 -1.13 5.57 0.86
CA ALA A 195 -1.44 5.85 2.25
C ALA A 195 -2.91 5.58 2.58
N ASP A 196 -3.82 5.93 1.67
CA ASP A 196 -5.25 5.66 1.83
C ASP A 196 -5.54 4.16 1.79
N HIS A 197 -4.96 3.45 0.83
CA HIS A 197 -4.98 2.00 0.73
C HIS A 197 -4.47 1.32 2.01
N ALA A 198 -3.32 1.76 2.51
CA ALA A 198 -2.75 1.24 3.74
C ALA A 198 -3.61 1.53 5.00
N LEU A 199 -4.43 2.59 4.98
CA LEU A 199 -5.35 2.92 6.07
C LEU A 199 -6.63 2.07 6.02
N ILE A 200 -7.20 1.91 4.83
CA ILE A 200 -8.47 1.19 4.68
C ILE A 200 -8.33 -0.29 5.01
N GLU A 201 -7.24 -0.94 4.59
CA GLU A 201 -6.94 -2.32 4.96
C GLU A 201 -6.68 -2.48 6.46
N PHE A 202 -5.90 -1.59 7.05
CA PHE A 202 -5.66 -1.57 8.49
C PHE A 202 -6.97 -1.43 9.29
N PHE A 203 -7.91 -0.63 8.79
CA PHE A 203 -9.20 -0.44 9.42
C PHE A 203 -10.12 -1.66 9.30
N HIS A 204 -10.11 -2.38 8.18
CA HIS A 204 -10.80 -3.67 8.08
C HIS A 204 -10.25 -4.68 9.08
N ASP A 205 -8.93 -4.78 9.19
CA ASP A 205 -8.26 -5.60 10.19
C ASP A 205 -8.65 -5.22 11.63
N MET A 206 -8.71 -3.93 11.92
CA MET A 206 -9.16 -3.44 13.23
C MET A 206 -10.58 -3.90 13.54
N LEU A 207 -11.49 -3.80 12.58
CA LEU A 207 -12.87 -4.27 12.75
C LEU A 207 -12.90 -5.79 12.98
N LEU A 208 -12.18 -6.57 12.17
CA LEU A 208 -12.10 -8.04 12.30
C LEU A 208 -11.55 -8.49 13.65
N ILE A 209 -10.46 -7.88 14.11
CA ILE A 209 -9.79 -8.24 15.37
C ILE A 209 -10.64 -7.85 16.58
N HIS A 210 -11.20 -6.63 16.60
CA HIS A 210 -11.79 -6.07 17.82
C HIS A 210 -13.32 -6.16 17.90
N ARG A 211 -14.04 -6.22 16.77
CA ARG A 211 -15.50 -6.26 16.78
C ARG A 211 -16.05 -7.67 16.65
N TYR A 212 -15.42 -8.51 15.83
CA TYR A 212 -15.93 -9.85 15.53
C TYR A 212 -15.34 -10.94 16.43
N GLU A 213 -14.48 -10.58 17.40
CA GLU A 213 -13.85 -11.46 18.41
C GLU A 213 -13.44 -12.84 17.87
N GLN A 214 -12.78 -12.84 16.71
CA GLN A 214 -12.43 -14.09 16.05
C GLN A 214 -11.19 -14.70 16.73
N ASP A 215 -11.40 -15.71 17.58
CA ASP A 215 -10.33 -16.39 18.33
C ASP A 215 -9.18 -16.89 17.43
N PHE A 216 -9.46 -17.30 16.19
CA PHE A 216 -8.43 -17.76 15.26
C PHE A 216 -7.45 -16.65 14.84
N LEU A 217 -7.90 -15.38 14.81
CA LEU A 217 -7.01 -14.24 14.52
C LEU A 217 -6.01 -13.98 15.66
N LYS A 218 -6.20 -14.57 16.84
CA LYS A 218 -5.16 -14.55 17.90
C LYS A 218 -3.91 -15.31 17.46
N GLN A 219 -4.06 -16.32 16.60
CA GLN A 219 -3.02 -17.20 16.06
C GLN A 219 -2.56 -16.78 14.65
N ASN A 220 -2.86 -15.54 14.25
CA ASN A 220 -2.54 -15.03 12.92
C ASN A 220 -1.04 -15.14 12.64
N ARG A 221 -0.73 -15.64 11.44
CA ARG A 221 0.62 -15.97 10.98
C ARG A 221 0.62 -16.07 9.45
N VAL A 222 1.81 -16.22 8.88
CA VAL A 222 1.96 -16.63 7.49
C VAL A 222 2.43 -18.08 7.38
N GLU A 223 1.86 -18.80 6.43
CA GLU A 223 2.37 -20.09 5.99
C GLU A 223 3.14 -19.92 4.67
N LEU A 224 4.24 -20.64 4.48
CA LEU A 224 5.00 -20.65 3.23
C LEU A 224 5.49 -22.07 2.94
N PHE A 225 5.75 -22.34 1.66
CA PHE A 225 6.07 -23.65 1.12
C PHE A 225 7.32 -24.28 1.76
N GLU A 226 7.29 -25.59 1.97
CA GLU A 226 8.46 -26.31 2.49
C GLU A 226 9.60 -26.34 1.46
N THR A 227 10.81 -25.98 1.89
CA THR A 227 12.01 -26.12 1.05
C THR A 227 12.58 -27.53 1.15
N ARG A 228 12.82 -28.13 -0.01
CA ARG A 228 13.23 -29.53 -0.20
C ARG A 228 14.47 -29.60 -1.09
N ILE A 229 15.19 -30.72 -1.04
CA ILE A 229 16.30 -30.98 -1.96
C ILE A 229 15.83 -31.93 -3.06
N VAL A 230 15.81 -31.47 -4.31
CA VAL A 230 15.50 -32.26 -5.51
C VAL A 230 16.69 -32.16 -6.45
N ALA A 231 17.18 -33.30 -6.95
CA ALA A 231 18.39 -33.38 -7.79
C ALA A 231 19.60 -32.60 -7.22
N GLY A 232 19.75 -32.59 -5.88
CA GLY A 232 20.84 -31.88 -5.19
C GLY A 232 20.68 -30.36 -5.08
N LYS A 233 19.53 -29.79 -5.45
CA LYS A 233 19.25 -28.35 -5.35
C LYS A 233 18.06 -28.05 -4.42
N PRO A 234 18.12 -26.97 -3.61
CA PRO A 234 16.98 -26.51 -2.85
C PRO A 234 15.88 -26.00 -3.78
N THR A 235 14.66 -26.49 -3.57
CA THR A 235 13.47 -26.11 -4.33
C THR A 235 12.21 -26.24 -3.49
N ASN A 236 11.13 -25.63 -3.96
CA ASN A 236 9.78 -25.71 -3.39
C ASN A 236 8.77 -25.37 -4.49
N LEU A 237 7.48 -25.52 -4.18
CA LEU A 237 6.40 -25.27 -5.13
C LEU A 237 6.44 -23.83 -5.71
N LEU A 238 6.73 -22.82 -4.90
CA LEU A 238 6.85 -21.42 -5.34
C LEU A 238 7.99 -21.22 -6.34
N THR A 239 9.14 -21.83 -6.06
CA THR A 239 10.32 -21.80 -6.93
C THR A 239 9.99 -22.45 -8.27
N GLN A 240 9.42 -23.66 -8.26
CA GLN A 240 9.06 -24.37 -9.48
C GLN A 240 7.99 -23.64 -10.31
N ALA A 241 6.97 -23.07 -9.67
CA ALA A 241 5.96 -22.28 -10.38
C ALA A 241 6.58 -21.04 -11.05
N SER A 242 7.53 -20.36 -10.39
CA SER A 242 8.26 -19.22 -10.97
C SER A 242 9.19 -19.60 -12.12
N GLU A 243 9.82 -20.79 -12.07
CA GLU A 243 10.74 -21.26 -13.12
C GLU A 243 10.01 -21.51 -14.45
N GLN A 244 8.73 -21.86 -14.41
CA GLN A 244 7.90 -22.05 -15.61
C GLN A 244 7.60 -20.77 -16.39
N TYR A 245 8.10 -19.63 -15.94
CA TYR A 245 8.06 -18.39 -16.72
C TYR A 245 9.32 -18.20 -17.57
N GLU A 246 10.28 -19.13 -17.52
CA GLU A 246 11.43 -19.23 -18.44
C GLU A 246 12.26 -17.94 -18.56
N GLY A 247 12.35 -17.18 -17.46
CA GLY A 247 13.11 -15.92 -17.42
C GLY A 247 12.36 -14.69 -17.95
N MET A 248 11.08 -14.81 -18.34
CA MET A 248 10.22 -13.65 -18.61
C MET A 248 9.97 -12.81 -17.35
N VAL A 249 9.94 -13.46 -16.19
CA VAL A 249 9.92 -12.83 -14.86
C VAL A 249 10.98 -13.48 -13.98
N SER A 250 11.31 -12.83 -12.88
CA SER A 250 12.36 -13.28 -11.98
C SER A 250 11.97 -14.54 -11.22
N ARG A 251 12.85 -15.54 -11.22
CA ARG A 251 12.73 -16.73 -10.37
C ARG A 251 12.71 -16.34 -8.89
N ILE A 252 11.83 -16.96 -8.10
CA ILE A 252 11.84 -16.84 -6.63
C ILE A 252 12.75 -17.94 -6.06
N PRO A 253 13.89 -17.60 -5.42
CA PRO A 253 14.81 -18.59 -4.87
C PRO A 253 14.25 -19.28 -3.62
N ALA A 254 14.45 -20.60 -3.53
CA ALA A 254 13.98 -21.39 -2.40
C ALA A 254 14.61 -20.97 -1.06
N GLU A 255 15.84 -20.44 -1.11
CA GLU A 255 16.60 -19.98 0.04
C GLU A 255 15.95 -18.78 0.74
N GLN A 256 15.10 -18.02 0.05
CA GLN A 256 14.47 -16.81 0.60
C GLN A 256 13.24 -17.11 1.45
N ILE A 257 12.64 -18.31 1.34
CA ILE A 257 11.35 -18.63 1.97
C ILE A 257 11.37 -18.43 3.49
N LEU A 258 12.42 -18.88 4.18
CA LEU A 258 12.49 -18.75 5.64
C LEU A 258 12.58 -17.28 6.07
N THR A 259 13.38 -16.47 5.37
CA THR A 259 13.48 -15.04 5.63
C THR A 259 12.15 -14.33 5.40
N LEU A 260 11.46 -14.63 4.28
CA LEU A 260 10.13 -14.09 4.00
C LEU A 260 9.12 -14.46 5.10
N LYS A 261 9.16 -15.71 5.57
CA LYS A 261 8.27 -16.21 6.64
C LYS A 261 8.52 -15.44 7.94
N ASP A 262 9.78 -15.33 8.35
CA ASP A 262 10.15 -14.70 9.62
C ASP A 262 9.88 -13.19 9.61
N ASP A 263 10.26 -12.50 8.54
CA ASP A 263 10.03 -11.07 8.39
C ASP A 263 8.53 -10.76 8.39
N PHE A 264 7.73 -11.48 7.61
CA PHE A 264 6.31 -11.21 7.53
C PHE A 264 5.56 -11.56 8.82
N ASN A 265 5.93 -12.63 9.54
CA ASN A 265 5.36 -12.90 10.86
C ASN A 265 5.64 -11.76 11.87
N ARG A 266 6.82 -11.13 11.81
CA ARG A 266 7.12 -9.94 12.64
C ARG A 266 6.22 -8.77 12.27
N ILE A 267 5.96 -8.58 10.98
CA ILE A 267 5.04 -7.55 10.50
C ILE A 267 3.61 -7.79 11.02
N ILE A 268 3.11 -9.03 10.95
CA ILE A 268 1.78 -9.41 11.48
C ILE A 268 1.68 -9.05 12.97
N GLN A 269 2.70 -9.42 13.76
CA GLN A 269 2.75 -9.11 15.19
C GLN A 269 2.79 -7.61 15.47
N ALA A 270 3.57 -6.87 14.68
CA ALA A 270 3.64 -5.42 14.79
C ALA A 270 2.26 -4.80 14.52
N LEU A 271 1.61 -5.13 13.40
CA LEU A 271 0.28 -4.59 13.03
C LEU A 271 -0.78 -4.89 14.09
N LYS A 272 -0.77 -6.10 14.68
CA LYS A 272 -1.65 -6.45 15.80
C LYS A 272 -1.39 -5.56 17.03
N ALA A 273 -0.13 -5.35 17.39
CA ALA A 273 0.23 -4.45 18.48
C ALA A 273 -0.19 -2.99 18.19
N LEU A 274 -0.05 -2.53 16.94
CA LEU A 274 -0.49 -1.20 16.53
C LEU A 274 -2.01 -1.04 16.66
N ASN A 275 -2.79 -2.05 16.27
CA ASN A 275 -4.24 -2.08 16.46
C ASN A 275 -4.60 -1.99 17.95
N ASP A 276 -4.00 -2.84 18.79
CA ASP A 276 -4.21 -2.84 20.25
C ASP A 276 -3.88 -1.46 20.87
N ILE A 277 -2.76 -0.84 20.47
CA ILE A 277 -2.35 0.49 20.93
C ILE A 277 -3.35 1.56 20.47
N ALA A 278 -3.74 1.57 19.19
CA ALA A 278 -4.64 2.56 18.63
C ALA A 278 -6.01 2.53 19.32
N VAL A 279 -6.57 1.33 19.54
CA VAL A 279 -7.84 1.13 20.25
C VAL A 279 -7.70 1.48 21.73
N HIS A 280 -6.56 1.20 22.38
CA HIS A 280 -6.34 1.64 23.75
C HIS A 280 -6.29 3.17 23.88
N LEU A 281 -5.61 3.85 22.95
CA LEU A 281 -5.50 5.31 22.96
C LEU A 281 -6.84 6.00 22.65
N ASN A 282 -7.69 5.38 21.84
CA ASN A 282 -9.07 5.77 21.62
C ASN A 282 -10.01 4.55 21.62
N PRO A 283 -10.65 4.21 22.74
CA PRO A 283 -11.58 3.07 22.82
C PRO A 283 -12.79 3.17 21.89
N ARG A 284 -13.11 4.37 21.39
CA ARG A 284 -14.20 4.59 20.42
C ARG A 284 -13.75 4.41 18.97
N LEU A 285 -12.47 4.16 18.71
CA LEU A 285 -11.91 4.10 17.37
C LEU A 285 -12.56 3.01 16.52
N VAL A 286 -12.83 1.83 17.08
CA VAL A 286 -13.54 0.73 16.40
C VAL A 286 -14.92 1.19 15.92
N THR A 287 -15.66 1.94 16.75
CA THR A 287 -16.96 2.52 16.36
C THR A 287 -16.81 3.60 15.29
N VAL A 288 -15.80 4.47 15.40
CA VAL A 288 -15.51 5.51 14.40
C VAL A 288 -15.23 4.90 13.03
N VAL A 289 -14.40 3.85 13.01
CA VAL A 289 -14.06 3.11 11.81
C VAL A 289 -15.31 2.44 11.24
N SER A 290 -16.06 1.69 12.06
CA SER A 290 -17.28 1.01 11.66
C SER A 290 -18.28 1.97 11.01
N ASN A 291 -18.57 3.13 11.62
CA ASN A 291 -19.47 4.13 11.06
C ASN A 291 -19.01 4.68 9.70
N SER A 292 -17.71 4.60 9.39
CA SER A 292 -17.12 5.20 8.20
C SER A 292 -16.97 4.23 7.03
N ILE A 293 -16.78 2.93 7.29
CA ILE A 293 -16.44 1.93 6.25
C ILE A 293 -17.33 0.68 6.24
N ASP A 294 -18.13 0.42 7.29
CA ASP A 294 -19.01 -0.75 7.34
C ASP A 294 -20.15 -0.64 6.32
N SER A 295 -20.32 -1.67 5.49
CA SER A 295 -21.36 -1.77 4.46
C SER A 295 -22.77 -1.59 5.04
N GLN A 296 -23.05 -2.18 6.20
CA GLN A 296 -24.36 -2.14 6.86
C GLN A 296 -24.74 -0.75 7.35
N LEU A 297 -23.74 0.06 7.74
CA LEU A 297 -23.97 1.41 8.26
C LEU A 297 -23.89 2.47 7.16
N THR A 298 -23.06 2.25 6.14
CA THR A 298 -22.82 3.21 5.06
C THR A 298 -23.73 3.00 3.85
N GLY A 299 -24.36 1.83 3.73
CA GLY A 299 -25.15 1.44 2.55
C GLY A 299 -24.30 1.24 1.29
N LYS A 300 -22.98 1.08 1.44
CA LYS A 300 -22.04 0.80 0.36
C LYS A 300 -21.91 -0.72 0.16
N PRO A 301 -21.36 -1.19 -0.97
CA PRO A 301 -21.13 -2.61 -1.19
C PRO A 301 -20.27 -3.22 -0.07
N ASP A 302 -20.56 -4.47 0.27
CA ASP A 302 -19.71 -5.25 1.17
C ASP A 302 -18.57 -5.90 0.38
N TYR A 303 -17.43 -5.21 0.32
CA TYR A 303 -16.28 -5.68 -0.45
C TYR A 303 -15.64 -6.95 0.11
N ILE A 304 -15.83 -7.26 1.41
CA ILE A 304 -15.37 -8.51 2.00
C ILE A 304 -16.28 -9.65 1.52
N GLU A 305 -17.60 -9.47 1.56
CA GLU A 305 -18.56 -10.46 1.06
C GLU A 305 -18.36 -10.73 -0.44
N LEU A 306 -18.21 -9.68 -1.25
CA LEU A 306 -17.92 -9.80 -2.68
C LEU A 306 -16.61 -10.57 -2.95
N SER A 307 -15.59 -10.36 -2.12
CA SER A 307 -14.32 -11.09 -2.21
C SER A 307 -14.50 -12.57 -1.85
N ILE A 308 -15.29 -12.88 -0.82
CA ILE A 308 -15.65 -14.26 -0.45
C ILE A 308 -16.38 -14.96 -1.61
N GLU A 309 -17.37 -14.31 -2.22
CA GLU A 309 -18.10 -14.84 -3.38
C GLU A 309 -17.18 -15.12 -4.57
N ARG A 310 -16.21 -14.23 -4.82
CA ARG A 310 -15.23 -14.43 -5.88
C ARG A 310 -14.31 -15.61 -5.61
N VAL A 311 -13.82 -15.78 -4.39
CA VAL A 311 -13.04 -16.98 -4.01
C VAL A 311 -13.86 -18.25 -4.18
N LEU A 312 -15.12 -18.25 -3.77
CA LEU A 312 -16.03 -19.38 -3.98
C LEU A 312 -16.14 -19.75 -5.46
N ARG A 313 -16.45 -18.76 -6.31
CA ARG A 313 -16.63 -18.98 -7.75
C ARG A 313 -15.34 -19.40 -8.46
N ASP A 314 -14.23 -18.74 -8.16
CA ASP A 314 -13.01 -18.80 -8.97
C ASP A 314 -11.90 -19.70 -8.39
N LEU A 315 -12.15 -20.34 -7.23
CA LEU A 315 -11.37 -21.46 -6.70
C LEU A 315 -12.26 -22.69 -6.45
N PHE A 316 -13.26 -22.58 -5.57
CA PHE A 316 -14.01 -23.74 -5.10
C PHE A 316 -14.97 -24.32 -6.14
N CYS A 317 -15.49 -23.51 -7.06
CA CYS A 317 -16.37 -23.99 -8.13
C CYS A 317 -15.61 -24.40 -9.40
N LEU A 318 -14.28 -24.43 -9.39
CA LEU A 318 -13.48 -24.85 -10.54
C LEU A 318 -13.01 -26.30 -10.40
N SER A 319 -13.00 -27.01 -11.52
CA SER A 319 -12.27 -28.27 -11.68
C SER A 319 -10.76 -28.05 -11.76
N PHE A 320 -9.96 -29.09 -11.51
CA PHE A 320 -8.51 -29.02 -11.74
C PHE A 320 -8.16 -28.71 -13.20
N GLU A 321 -8.96 -29.19 -14.16
CA GLU A 321 -8.80 -28.85 -15.58
C GLU A 321 -9.03 -27.35 -15.85
N GLU A 322 -10.05 -26.76 -15.25
CA GLU A 322 -10.29 -25.31 -15.34
C GLU A 322 -9.17 -24.49 -14.73
N ILE A 323 -8.66 -24.91 -13.57
CA ILE A 323 -7.49 -24.31 -12.92
C ILE A 323 -6.27 -24.38 -13.86
N ALA A 324 -5.98 -25.54 -14.45
CA ALA A 324 -4.89 -25.71 -15.40
C ALA A 324 -5.03 -24.83 -16.65
N ARG A 325 -6.25 -24.67 -17.18
CA ARG A 325 -6.54 -23.73 -18.28
C ARG A 325 -6.23 -22.29 -17.87
N ARG A 326 -6.63 -21.85 -16.68
CA ARG A 326 -6.32 -20.49 -16.19
C ARG A 326 -4.82 -20.29 -15.90
N ALA A 327 -4.13 -21.33 -15.45
CA ALA A 327 -2.68 -21.31 -15.22
C ALA A 327 -1.85 -21.11 -16.50
N THR A 328 -2.42 -21.45 -17.67
CA THR A 328 -1.75 -21.38 -18.98
C THR A 328 -2.13 -20.14 -19.81
N GLN A 329 -3.02 -19.29 -19.31
CA GLN A 329 -3.53 -18.08 -19.98
C GLN A 329 -2.50 -16.93 -20.09
N MET A 330 -1.19 -17.18 -19.95
CA MET A 330 -0.18 -16.13 -20.08
C MET A 330 -0.20 -15.51 -21.48
N VAL A 331 -0.79 -14.32 -21.56
CA VAL A 331 -0.63 -13.38 -22.69
C VAL A 331 0.65 -12.57 -22.45
N CYS A 332 1.80 -13.22 -22.50
CA CYS A 332 3.04 -12.53 -22.86
C CYS A 332 3.36 -12.91 -24.30
N HIS A 333 2.43 -12.61 -25.21
CA HIS A 333 2.84 -12.45 -26.59
C HIS A 333 3.56 -11.11 -26.67
N PRO A 334 4.85 -11.06 -27.04
CA PRO A 334 5.40 -9.83 -27.56
C PRO A 334 4.51 -9.47 -28.75
N ALA A 335 3.60 -8.51 -28.56
CA ALA A 335 2.85 -7.96 -29.66
C ALA A 335 3.90 -7.48 -30.66
N GLY A 336 3.91 -8.09 -31.85
CA GLY A 336 4.98 -7.92 -32.82
C GLY A 336 5.19 -6.46 -33.16
N LEU A 337 6.10 -5.82 -32.45
CA LEU A 337 6.70 -4.50 -32.58
C LEU A 337 7.92 -4.57 -31.66
N GLU A 338 9.02 -3.95 -32.08
CA GLU A 338 10.32 -3.98 -31.40
C GLU A 338 10.20 -3.89 -29.88
N PRO A 339 11.03 -4.61 -29.11
CA PRO A 339 10.97 -4.57 -27.65
C PRO A 339 11.12 -3.12 -27.19
N VAL A 340 10.01 -2.51 -26.75
CA VAL A 340 10.05 -1.22 -26.09
C VAL A 340 10.74 -1.47 -24.76
N LEU A 341 12.02 -1.12 -24.72
CA LEU A 341 12.84 -1.25 -23.54
C LEU A 341 12.36 -0.17 -22.56
N GLU A 342 11.30 -0.44 -21.82
CA GLU A 342 10.87 0.42 -20.71
C GLU A 342 11.79 0.17 -19.52
N VAL A 343 12.65 1.15 -19.22
CA VAL A 343 13.28 1.18 -17.89
C VAL A 343 12.21 1.77 -16.99
N ARG A 344 11.47 0.88 -16.32
CA ARG A 344 10.71 1.30 -15.14
C ARG A 344 11.74 1.83 -14.15
N GLU A 345 11.56 3.07 -13.66
CA GLU A 345 12.19 3.40 -12.38
C GLU A 345 11.81 2.28 -11.44
N SER A 346 12.78 1.71 -10.72
CA SER A 346 12.53 0.73 -9.67
C SER A 346 11.28 1.20 -8.97
N ALA A 347 10.17 0.47 -9.13
CA ALA A 347 8.90 0.88 -8.57
C ALA A 347 9.24 1.32 -7.16
N ARG A 348 8.86 2.54 -6.77
CA ARG A 348 8.90 2.91 -5.34
C ARG A 348 7.79 2.08 -4.69
N ALA A 349 7.99 0.77 -4.69
CA ALA A 349 7.12 -0.26 -4.21
C ALA A 349 7.49 -0.38 -2.75
N GLY A 350 6.69 0.30 -1.94
CA GLY A 350 6.84 0.23 -0.51
C GLY A 350 6.80 1.57 0.17
N THR A 351 5.85 1.68 1.08
CA THR A 351 5.85 2.73 2.07
C THR A 351 7.10 2.58 2.95
N ILE A 352 7.61 3.71 3.42
CA ILE A 352 8.70 3.83 4.41
C ILE A 352 8.41 3.00 5.70
N LEU A 353 7.18 2.50 5.88
CA LEU A 353 6.69 1.83 7.09
C LEU A 353 7.17 0.39 7.28
N PHE A 354 7.34 -0.50 6.29
CA PHE A 354 7.87 -1.85 6.59
C PHE A 354 9.31 -1.80 7.12
N GLY A 355 10.15 -0.95 6.53
CA GLY A 355 11.48 -0.66 7.07
C GLY A 355 11.43 -0.05 8.47
N LEU A 356 10.32 0.57 8.88
CA LEU A 356 10.09 1.05 10.24
C LEU A 356 9.51 -0.03 11.17
N ALA A 357 8.56 -0.86 10.74
CA ALA A 357 7.97 -1.97 11.48
C ALA A 357 9.03 -3.03 11.82
N GLU A 358 9.92 -3.33 10.87
CA GLU A 358 11.11 -4.16 11.06
C GLU A 358 12.03 -3.55 12.14
N ARG A 359 12.28 -2.25 12.09
CA ARG A 359 13.05 -1.55 13.12
C ARG A 359 12.33 -1.51 14.48
N LEU A 360 11.01 -1.40 14.50
CA LEU A 360 10.22 -1.39 15.73
C LEU A 360 10.26 -2.74 16.43
N THR A 361 10.14 -3.84 15.69
CA THR A 361 10.23 -5.20 16.25
C THR A 361 11.64 -5.52 16.77
N ARG A 362 12.68 -4.87 16.25
CA ARG A 362 14.05 -4.90 16.82
C ARG A 362 14.18 -4.09 18.12
N LEU A 363 13.29 -3.13 18.36
CA LEU A 363 13.41 -2.15 19.45
C LEU A 363 12.44 -2.39 20.61
N VAL A 364 11.28 -2.99 20.33
CA VAL A 364 10.22 -3.25 21.28
C VAL A 364 9.66 -4.62 20.98
N ASP A 365 9.76 -5.52 21.97
CA ASP A 365 9.06 -6.81 21.93
C ASP A 365 7.53 -6.53 21.86
N PRO A 366 6.83 -6.97 20.79
CA PRO A 366 5.40 -6.76 20.64
C PRO A 366 4.58 -7.31 21.80
N GLU A 367 5.00 -8.42 22.42
CA GLU A 367 4.31 -9.00 23.57
C GLU A 367 4.44 -8.10 24.80
N LEU A 368 5.59 -7.45 24.95
CA LEU A 368 5.87 -6.50 26.03
C LEU A 368 5.11 -5.18 25.82
N ALA A 369 5.00 -4.70 24.58
CA ALA A 369 4.16 -3.54 24.23
C ALA A 369 2.68 -3.79 24.50
N VAL A 370 2.16 -4.95 24.10
CA VAL A 370 0.75 -5.34 24.32
C VAL A 370 0.47 -5.52 25.82
N SER A 371 1.40 -6.12 26.57
CA SER A 371 1.26 -6.29 28.03
C SER A 371 1.25 -4.95 28.78
N LEU A 372 2.09 -3.99 28.36
CA LEU A 372 2.12 -2.62 28.89
C LEU A 372 0.78 -1.87 28.68
N VAL A 373 0.05 -2.21 27.62
CA VAL A 373 -1.19 -1.54 27.19
C VAL A 373 -2.43 -2.21 27.80
N LYS A 374 -2.48 -3.55 27.87
CA LYS A 374 -3.66 -4.31 28.33
C LYS A 374 -3.84 -4.29 29.84
N ASP A 375 -2.75 -4.28 30.60
CA ASP A 375 -2.81 -4.04 32.03
C ASP A 375 -1.68 -3.09 32.42
N PRO A 376 -1.94 -1.77 32.47
CA PRO A 376 -0.95 -0.81 32.92
C PRO A 376 -0.37 -1.20 34.29
N ASN A 377 -1.16 -1.83 35.16
CA ASN A 377 -0.79 -2.21 36.51
C ASN A 377 -0.09 -3.58 36.61
N SER A 378 -0.07 -4.40 35.55
CA SER A 378 0.60 -5.71 35.52
C SER A 378 2.11 -5.58 35.68
N LEU A 379 2.69 -4.48 35.22
CA LEU A 379 4.11 -4.15 35.39
C LEU A 379 4.32 -3.24 36.61
N ASN A 380 3.84 -3.69 37.76
CA ASN A 380 4.37 -3.26 39.07
C ASN A 380 5.71 -3.94 39.35
N VAL A 381 6.61 -3.98 38.36
CA VAL A 381 7.99 -4.47 38.58
C VAL A 381 8.79 -3.31 39.14
N ARG A 382 8.60 -3.08 40.45
CA ARG A 382 9.50 -2.25 41.27
C ARG A 382 10.86 -2.93 41.35
N LEU A 383 11.67 -2.84 40.29
CA LEU A 383 13.07 -3.21 40.37
C LEU A 383 13.80 -2.17 41.23
N LEU A 384 14.53 -2.65 42.24
CA LEU A 384 15.23 -1.85 43.25
C LEU A 384 14.29 -0.92 44.05
N TRP A 385 13.37 -1.50 44.83
CA TRP A 385 12.70 -0.81 45.95
C TRP A 385 12.03 0.53 45.59
N GLY A 386 11.52 0.66 44.36
CA GLY A 386 10.75 1.84 43.94
C GLY A 386 11.57 3.05 43.49
N LEU A 387 12.88 2.91 43.25
CA LEU A 387 13.74 4.00 42.78
C LEU A 387 13.75 4.21 41.25
N VAL A 388 13.37 3.19 40.47
CA VAL A 388 13.40 3.25 39.00
C VAL A 388 12.02 2.96 38.44
N ASP A 389 11.37 4.01 37.92
CA ASP A 389 10.15 3.88 37.15
C ASP A 389 10.50 3.45 35.71
N LEU A 390 10.35 2.15 35.42
CA LEU A 390 10.59 1.56 34.11
C LEU A 390 9.65 2.13 33.03
N ARG A 391 8.47 2.68 33.38
CA ARG A 391 7.61 3.40 32.41
C ARG A 391 8.30 4.66 31.94
N ALA A 392 8.84 5.44 32.88
CA ALA A 392 9.62 6.61 32.56
C ALA A 392 10.91 6.22 31.83
N GLY A 393 11.55 5.10 32.16
CA GLY A 393 12.76 4.61 31.49
C GLY A 393 12.54 4.19 30.03
N ILE A 394 11.50 3.41 29.75
CA ILE A 394 11.15 2.92 28.40
C ILE A 394 10.62 4.07 27.54
N ILE A 395 9.71 4.90 28.07
CA ILE A 395 9.23 6.09 27.36
C ILE A 395 10.37 7.09 27.13
N ARG A 396 11.26 7.29 28.11
CA ARG A 396 12.42 8.19 27.96
C ARG A 396 13.47 7.61 27.02
N ASN A 397 13.66 6.28 26.95
CA ASN A 397 14.55 5.66 25.97
C ASN A 397 13.96 5.64 24.56
N LEU A 398 12.65 5.40 24.40
CA LEU A 398 11.95 5.61 23.14
C LEU A 398 12.04 7.08 22.73
N VAL A 399 11.67 8.03 23.59
CA VAL A 399 11.80 9.47 23.29
C VAL A 399 13.24 9.87 22.96
N ARG A 400 14.25 9.36 23.68
CA ARG A 400 15.68 9.73 23.51
C ARG A 400 16.32 9.09 22.29
N MET A 401 15.94 7.86 21.96
CA MET A 401 16.35 7.17 20.73
C MET A 401 15.69 7.84 19.52
N TRP A 402 14.40 8.15 19.59
CA TRP A 402 13.64 8.80 18.51
C TRP A 402 14.05 10.27 18.30
N ALA A 403 14.44 10.98 19.36
CA ALA A 403 15.01 12.32 19.27
C ALA A 403 16.44 12.35 18.68
N THR A 404 17.07 11.21 18.40
CA THR A 404 18.45 11.15 17.86
C THR A 404 18.61 10.34 16.58
N THR A 405 17.81 9.29 16.33
CA THR A 405 17.93 8.45 15.13
C THR A 405 17.25 9.07 13.90
N LYS A 406 17.79 10.19 13.40
CA LYS A 406 17.44 10.84 12.11
C LYS A 406 15.99 11.31 11.93
N LEU A 407 15.13 11.18 12.93
CA LEU A 407 13.69 11.46 12.81
C LEU A 407 13.35 12.92 12.42
N PRO A 408 14.02 13.95 12.95
CA PRO A 408 13.83 15.32 12.48
C PRO A 408 14.29 15.50 11.02
N GLU A 409 15.31 14.78 10.56
CA GLU A 409 15.74 14.80 9.15
C GLU A 409 14.70 14.13 8.25
N TYR A 410 14.14 12.98 8.65
CA TYR A 410 13.09 12.26 7.91
C TYR A 410 11.77 13.04 7.84
N LEU A 411 11.32 13.62 8.96
CA LEU A 411 10.09 14.42 9.02
C LEU A 411 10.23 15.80 8.36
N ALA A 412 11.45 16.36 8.31
CA ALA A 412 11.71 17.62 7.62
C ALA A 412 11.84 17.46 6.10
N GLN A 413 12.03 16.23 5.60
CA GLN A 413 12.20 15.95 4.16
C GLN A 413 10.87 15.60 3.47
N ASP A 414 10.04 14.70 4.02
CA ASP A 414 8.80 14.30 3.35
C ASP A 414 7.58 15.15 3.75
N PHE A 415 7.26 16.12 2.89
CA PHE A 415 6.07 16.96 2.96
C PHE A 415 4.75 16.17 2.96
N LYS A 416 4.73 14.92 2.46
CA LYS A 416 3.53 14.09 2.37
C LYS A 416 3.06 13.62 3.75
N LEU A 417 4.00 13.36 4.67
CA LEU A 417 3.71 12.78 5.98
C LEU A 417 2.99 13.76 6.90
N GLY A 418 3.30 15.06 6.84
CA GLY A 418 2.77 16.08 7.76
C GLY A 418 1.24 16.08 7.87
N ALA A 419 0.54 16.11 6.73
CA ALA A 419 -0.92 16.12 6.69
C ALA A 419 -1.52 14.81 7.26
N LEU A 420 -0.95 13.67 6.87
CA LEU A 420 -1.31 12.35 7.36
C LEU A 420 -1.12 12.24 8.89
N LEU A 421 -0.05 12.83 9.45
CA LEU A 421 0.16 12.88 10.91
C LEU A 421 -1.04 13.54 11.61
N THR A 422 -1.62 14.59 11.02
CA THR A 422 -2.74 15.31 11.62
C THR A 422 -4.07 14.59 11.51
N PHE A 423 -4.26 13.78 10.46
CA PHE A 423 -5.40 12.86 10.35
C PHE A 423 -5.38 11.81 11.46
N ILE A 424 -4.30 11.02 11.54
CA ILE A 424 -4.15 9.91 12.49
C ILE A 424 -4.18 10.42 13.93
N THR A 425 -3.51 11.55 14.19
CA THR A 425 -3.53 12.20 15.52
C THR A 425 -4.94 12.60 15.96
N GLU A 426 -5.79 13.03 15.04
CA GLU A 426 -7.17 13.42 15.34
C GLU A 426 -8.06 12.20 15.61
N LEU A 427 -7.92 11.13 14.81
CA LEU A 427 -8.62 9.86 15.02
C LEU A 427 -8.32 9.28 16.40
N VAL A 428 -7.06 9.28 16.82
CA VAL A 428 -6.63 8.71 18.11
C VAL A 428 -6.97 9.63 19.29
N GLN A 429 -7.34 10.89 19.07
CA GLN A 429 -7.81 11.76 20.14
C GLN A 429 -9.28 11.56 20.50
N GLY A 430 -10.05 10.83 19.69
CA GLY A 430 -11.41 10.41 20.01
C GLY A 430 -12.43 11.54 20.11
N ARG A 431 -12.23 12.62 19.34
CA ARG A 431 -13.10 13.81 19.40
C ARG A 431 -14.40 13.67 18.61
N ASN A 432 -14.53 12.67 17.74
CA ASN A 432 -15.63 12.56 16.77
C ASN A 432 -16.09 11.10 16.59
N ASN A 433 -17.20 10.93 15.87
CA ASN A 433 -17.86 9.65 15.64
C ASN A 433 -17.56 9.04 14.25
N ASP A 434 -16.80 9.75 13.41
CA ASP A 434 -16.48 9.42 12.01
C ASP A 434 -15.11 10.00 11.60
N PHE A 435 -14.74 9.83 10.32
CA PHE A 435 -13.50 10.39 9.76
C PHE A 435 -13.55 11.91 9.47
N THR A 436 -14.71 12.55 9.55
CA THR A 436 -14.95 13.91 9.04
C THR A 436 -13.96 14.94 9.59
N VAL A 437 -13.73 14.97 10.90
CA VAL A 437 -12.80 15.96 11.49
C VAL A 437 -11.35 15.60 11.22
N GLY A 438 -11.02 14.31 11.12
CA GLY A 438 -9.71 13.86 10.66
C GLY A 438 -9.43 14.36 9.25
N GLN A 439 -10.37 14.20 8.33
CA GLN A 439 -10.28 14.68 6.94
C GLN A 439 -10.16 16.21 6.88
N GLN A 440 -10.92 16.94 7.71
CA GLN A 440 -10.77 18.40 7.80
C GLN A 440 -9.39 18.82 8.32
N ARG A 441 -8.81 18.06 9.27
CA ARG A 441 -7.45 18.30 9.77
C ARG A 441 -6.42 18.03 8.69
N PHE A 442 -6.54 16.91 8.00
CA PHE A 442 -5.73 16.55 6.85
C PHE A 442 -5.73 17.66 5.80
N GLN A 443 -6.92 18.07 5.34
CA GLN A 443 -7.10 19.13 4.35
C GLN A 443 -6.40 20.45 4.74
N ARG A 444 -6.52 20.87 6.00
CA ARG A 444 -5.88 22.12 6.47
C ARG A 444 -4.36 22.08 6.38
N HIS A 445 -3.76 20.92 6.58
CA HIS A 445 -2.30 20.74 6.61
C HIS A 445 -1.73 20.20 5.29
N LEU A 446 -2.60 19.87 4.33
CA LEU A 446 -2.21 19.38 3.01
C LEU A 446 -1.47 20.49 2.25
N PRO A 447 -0.21 20.30 1.84
CA PRO A 447 0.52 21.31 1.08
C PRO A 447 0.11 21.28 -0.40
N PRO A 448 0.23 22.40 -1.13
CA PRO A 448 0.18 22.38 -2.59
C PRO A 448 1.26 21.45 -3.17
N LEU A 449 0.99 20.90 -4.34
CA LEU A 449 1.93 20.03 -5.06
C LEU A 449 2.61 20.80 -6.19
N VAL A 450 3.93 20.60 -6.38
CA VAL A 450 4.70 21.14 -7.51
C VAL A 450 5.33 19.98 -8.27
N GLN A 451 5.13 19.92 -9.58
CA GLN A 451 5.64 18.84 -10.43
C GLN A 451 5.80 19.29 -11.89
N PHE A 452 6.47 18.50 -12.73
CA PHE A 452 6.57 18.80 -14.16
C PHE A 452 5.23 18.60 -14.91
N THR A 453 5.03 19.30 -16.02
CA THR A 453 3.91 19.04 -16.95
C THR A 453 4.20 17.84 -17.84
N GLY A 454 3.16 17.13 -18.28
CA GLY A 454 3.28 15.93 -19.12
C GLY A 454 3.36 14.63 -18.31
N PHE A 455 3.76 14.71 -17.04
CA PHE A 455 3.71 13.58 -16.10
C PHE A 455 2.25 13.16 -15.84
N HIS A 456 1.75 12.25 -16.66
CA HIS A 456 0.54 11.46 -16.40
C HIS A 456 0.98 10.04 -16.08
N GLY A 457 0.80 9.63 -14.82
CA GLY A 457 0.40 8.26 -14.49
C GLY A 457 1.29 7.08 -14.90
N THR A 458 2.53 7.25 -15.38
CA THR A 458 3.40 6.13 -15.74
C THR A 458 4.76 6.27 -15.09
N ALA A 459 5.11 5.26 -14.29
CA ALA A 459 6.45 5.06 -13.77
C ALA A 459 7.43 4.91 -14.95
N GLY A 460 8.38 5.83 -15.10
CA GLY A 460 9.36 5.70 -16.18
C GLY A 460 10.07 6.99 -16.50
N SER A 461 11.32 7.07 -16.07
CA SER A 461 12.33 8.07 -16.39
C SER A 461 12.77 8.09 -17.87
N LYS A 462 11.86 7.88 -18.83
CA LYS A 462 12.20 7.83 -20.27
C LYS A 462 11.60 8.92 -21.16
N GLU A 463 10.94 9.92 -20.57
CA GLU A 463 10.42 11.06 -21.32
C GLU A 463 11.09 12.40 -20.98
N TRP A 464 12.30 12.39 -20.41
CA TRP A 464 13.12 13.61 -20.32
C TRP A 464 13.37 14.29 -21.69
N PRO A 465 13.56 13.56 -22.81
CA PRO A 465 13.75 14.20 -24.11
C PRO A 465 12.49 14.89 -24.66
N SER A 466 11.29 14.41 -24.31
CA SER A 466 10.00 15.07 -24.62
C SER A 466 9.68 16.21 -23.65
N LEU A 467 10.08 16.12 -22.38
CA LEU A 467 9.99 17.22 -21.41
C LEU A 467 10.88 18.44 -21.75
N VAL A 468 11.76 18.31 -22.76
CA VAL A 468 12.54 19.38 -23.39
C VAL A 468 12.36 19.31 -24.92
N SER A 469 11.14 19.03 -25.40
CA SER A 469 10.85 19.09 -26.85
C SER A 469 10.90 20.56 -27.30
N GLY A 470 12.11 21.00 -27.64
CA GLY A 470 12.40 22.38 -27.96
C GLY A 470 12.41 23.27 -26.73
N VAL A 471 13.59 23.67 -26.29
CA VAL A 471 13.83 25.04 -25.76
C VAL A 471 13.02 25.43 -24.50
N GLU A 472 12.22 24.55 -23.90
CA GLU A 472 11.22 24.90 -22.88
C GLU A 472 11.15 23.86 -21.73
N ILE A 473 10.64 24.27 -20.55
CA ILE A 473 10.40 23.42 -19.37
C ILE A 473 9.04 23.79 -18.77
N GLY A 474 8.12 22.83 -18.62
CA GLY A 474 6.82 23.07 -18.01
C GLY A 474 6.74 22.53 -16.58
N VAL A 475 6.29 23.38 -15.65
CA VAL A 475 6.02 23.05 -14.25
C VAL A 475 4.57 23.39 -13.94
N ARG A 476 3.89 22.52 -13.20
CA ARG A 476 2.51 22.67 -12.74
C ARG A 476 2.50 22.72 -11.22
N VAL A 477 1.79 23.70 -10.67
CA VAL A 477 1.45 23.78 -9.26
C VAL A 477 -0.04 23.45 -9.10
N VAL A 478 -0.33 22.45 -8.26
CA VAL A 478 -1.68 21.99 -7.97
C VAL A 478 -2.07 22.44 -6.56
N PRO A 479 -3.17 23.21 -6.39
CA PRO A 479 -3.62 23.65 -5.07
C PRO A 479 -4.21 22.50 -4.26
N ALA A 480 -4.01 22.54 -2.93
CA ALA A 480 -4.57 21.58 -1.98
C ALA A 480 -6.04 21.89 -1.60
N VAL A 481 -6.89 22.08 -2.61
CA VAL A 481 -8.32 22.42 -2.45
C VAL A 481 -9.21 21.24 -2.85
N LEU A 482 -10.43 21.22 -2.32
CA LEU A 482 -11.48 20.29 -2.77
C LEU A 482 -12.04 20.78 -4.11
N ARG A 483 -12.31 19.83 -5.02
CA ARG A 483 -13.05 20.07 -6.27
C ARG A 483 -14.37 20.77 -5.95
N GLY A 484 -14.77 21.74 -6.78
CA GLY A 484 -16.06 22.43 -6.65
C GLY A 484 -16.17 23.44 -5.51
N ARG A 485 -15.16 23.59 -4.63
CA ARG A 485 -15.07 24.69 -3.65
C ARG A 485 -13.71 25.41 -3.62
N PRO A 486 -13.14 25.81 -4.78
CA PRO A 486 -11.80 26.38 -4.83
C PRO A 486 -11.74 27.84 -4.35
N ASP A 487 -12.73 28.67 -4.68
CA ASP A 487 -12.61 30.14 -4.57
C ASP A 487 -12.77 30.70 -3.14
N GLN A 488 -13.21 29.88 -2.20
CA GLN A 488 -13.38 30.28 -0.78
C GLN A 488 -12.31 29.67 0.13
N ASN A 489 -11.30 29.00 -0.44
CA ASN A 489 -10.37 28.20 0.33
C ASN A 489 -9.02 28.92 0.52
N PRO A 490 -8.54 29.10 1.76
CA PRO A 490 -7.20 29.63 2.02
C PRO A 490 -6.07 28.72 1.48
N LYS A 491 -6.40 27.51 1.02
CA LYS A 491 -5.47 26.56 0.36
C LYS A 491 -5.27 26.82 -1.14
N THR A 492 -5.82 27.92 -1.67
CA THR A 492 -5.52 28.39 -3.04
C THR A 492 -4.07 28.88 -3.13
N ILE A 493 -3.44 28.67 -4.29
CA ILE A 493 -2.05 29.09 -4.55
C ILE A 493 -1.95 30.62 -4.39
N ASP A 494 -0.89 31.09 -3.73
CA ASP A 494 -0.51 32.50 -3.69
C ASP A 494 0.66 32.75 -4.67
N PRO A 495 0.40 33.28 -5.88
CA PRO A 495 1.44 33.52 -6.89
C PRO A 495 2.49 34.53 -6.44
N ALA A 496 2.17 35.42 -5.48
CA ALA A 496 3.13 36.38 -4.96
C ALA A 496 4.27 35.72 -4.17
N THR A 497 4.07 34.46 -3.75
CA THR A 497 5.06 33.66 -3.03
C THR A 497 5.83 32.69 -3.92
N LEU A 498 5.54 32.68 -5.23
CA LEU A 498 6.24 31.84 -6.19
C LEU A 498 7.71 32.23 -6.25
N CYS A 499 8.57 31.27 -5.96
CA CYS A 499 10.00 31.36 -6.24
C CYS A 499 10.33 30.28 -7.27
N PHE A 500 10.80 30.75 -8.42
CA PHE A 500 11.36 29.90 -9.47
C PHE A 500 12.83 30.28 -9.61
N ALA A 501 13.73 29.41 -9.18
CA ALA A 501 15.16 29.64 -9.25
C ALA A 501 15.89 28.60 -10.11
N VAL A 502 16.91 29.07 -10.83
CA VAL A 502 17.89 28.24 -11.53
C VAL A 502 19.29 28.58 -11.01
N ASN A 503 20.03 27.58 -10.56
CA ASN A 503 21.32 27.73 -9.87
C ASN A 503 21.25 28.67 -8.66
N GLY A 504 20.10 28.71 -7.97
CA GLY A 504 19.86 29.59 -6.83
C GLY A 504 19.54 31.04 -7.18
N PHE A 505 19.45 31.39 -8.47
CA PHE A 505 19.02 32.72 -8.93
C PHE A 505 17.58 32.70 -9.39
N ASP A 506 16.78 33.66 -8.95
CA ASP A 506 15.42 33.84 -9.45
C ASP A 506 15.42 34.05 -10.97
N VAL A 507 14.60 33.28 -11.69
CA VAL A 507 14.44 33.34 -13.14
C VAL A 507 13.98 34.74 -13.57
N GLN A 508 13.17 35.43 -12.76
CA GLN A 508 12.71 36.78 -13.07
C GLN A 508 13.82 37.83 -12.95
N ALA A 509 14.93 37.54 -12.26
CA ALA A 509 16.06 38.44 -12.15
C ALA A 509 16.96 38.45 -13.40
N LYS A 510 16.79 37.49 -14.33
CA LYS A 510 17.57 37.36 -15.57
C LYS A 510 16.69 36.99 -16.79
N PRO A 511 15.70 37.83 -17.15
CA PRO A 511 14.75 37.54 -18.23
C PRO A 511 15.42 37.33 -19.60
N GLU A 512 16.62 37.87 -19.80
CA GLU A 512 17.42 37.70 -21.02
C GLU A 512 17.99 36.30 -21.22
N SER A 513 18.09 35.50 -20.15
CA SER A 513 18.63 34.13 -20.18
C SER A 513 17.51 33.08 -20.15
N LEU A 514 16.44 33.37 -19.41
CA LEU A 514 15.30 32.48 -19.19
C LEU A 514 14.01 33.30 -19.18
N GLY A 515 13.06 32.96 -20.05
CA GLY A 515 11.70 33.52 -20.00
C GLY A 515 10.82 32.68 -19.10
N LEU A 516 10.04 33.31 -18.20
CA LEU A 516 9.02 32.63 -17.41
C LEU A 516 7.63 33.13 -17.81
N GLU A 517 6.82 32.25 -18.37
CA GLU A 517 5.40 32.50 -18.63
C GLU A 517 4.56 31.82 -17.55
N GLN A 518 3.56 32.55 -17.05
CA GLN A 518 2.59 32.04 -16.09
C GLN A 518 1.22 32.00 -16.74
N SER A 519 0.53 30.89 -16.62
CA SER A 519 -0.87 30.76 -17.06
C SER A 519 -1.65 29.90 -16.07
N TRP A 520 -2.98 29.96 -16.17
CA TRP A 520 -3.88 29.21 -15.30
C TRP A 520 -4.66 28.18 -16.10
N ALA A 521 -4.72 26.95 -15.58
CA ALA A 521 -5.61 25.89 -16.06
C ALA A 521 -6.60 25.56 -14.93
N GLY A 522 -7.74 26.25 -14.93
CA GLY A 522 -8.62 26.30 -13.75
C GLY A 522 -7.89 26.91 -12.57
N HIS A 523 -7.76 26.16 -11.47
CA HIS A 523 -7.07 26.61 -10.25
C HIS A 523 -5.61 26.15 -10.18
N ARG A 524 -5.11 25.46 -11.21
CA ARG A 524 -3.72 25.03 -11.32
C ARG A 524 -2.89 26.15 -11.95
N LEU A 525 -1.76 26.48 -11.34
CA LEU A 525 -0.81 27.43 -11.90
C LEU A 525 0.17 26.67 -12.80
N LEU A 526 0.23 27.06 -14.06
CA LEU A 526 1.17 26.54 -15.04
C LEU A 526 2.31 27.53 -15.20
N LEU A 527 3.53 27.03 -15.09
CA LEU A 527 4.78 27.76 -15.22
C LEU A 527 5.50 27.18 -16.43
N LYS A 528 5.79 28.02 -17.41
CA LYS A 528 6.53 27.63 -18.60
C LYS A 528 7.82 28.41 -18.66
N ILE A 529 8.95 27.72 -18.59
CA ILE A 529 10.25 28.32 -18.84
C ILE A 529 10.57 28.19 -20.31
N ARG A 530 11.04 29.28 -20.92
CA ARG A 530 11.73 29.27 -22.21
C ARG A 530 13.21 29.51 -21.98
N VAL A 531 14.02 28.56 -22.39
CA VAL A 531 15.48 28.64 -22.34
C VAL A 531 15.97 29.43 -23.55
N SER A 532 16.67 30.54 -23.33
CA SER A 532 17.16 31.33 -24.46
C SER A 532 18.30 30.61 -25.21
N PRO A 533 18.51 30.86 -26.52
CA PRO A 533 19.60 30.24 -27.30
C PRO A 533 21.02 30.49 -26.74
N GLY A 534 21.18 31.52 -25.91
CA GLY A 534 22.43 31.87 -25.21
C GLY A 534 22.61 31.19 -23.85
N PHE A 535 21.69 30.33 -23.42
CA PHE A 535 21.82 29.61 -22.15
C PHE A 535 22.98 28.61 -22.23
N CYS A 536 23.87 28.66 -21.24
CA CYS A 536 25.11 27.88 -21.27
C CYS A 536 24.80 26.37 -21.18
N PRO A 537 25.46 25.53 -21.99
CA PRO A 537 25.45 24.09 -21.77
C PRO A 537 26.07 23.75 -20.41
N GLY A 538 25.54 22.75 -19.71
CA GLY A 538 26.03 22.33 -18.39
C GLY A 538 24.96 21.72 -17.50
N VAL A 539 25.33 21.48 -16.24
CA VAL A 539 24.40 21.06 -15.18
C VAL A 539 23.84 22.30 -14.50
N HIS A 540 22.52 22.39 -14.43
CA HIS A 540 21.78 23.46 -13.80
C HIS A 540 20.85 22.91 -12.74
N HIS A 541 20.68 23.64 -11.65
CA HIS A 541 19.87 23.24 -10.53
C HIS A 541 18.57 24.03 -10.50
N LEU A 542 17.46 23.36 -10.77
CA LEU A 542 16.12 23.94 -10.77
C LEU A 542 15.48 23.83 -9.40
N LEU A 543 14.86 24.93 -8.95
CA LEU A 543 14.11 25.02 -7.72
C LEU A 543 12.78 25.73 -7.99
N VAL A 544 11.67 25.07 -7.66
CA VAL A 544 10.35 25.71 -7.63
C VAL A 544 9.72 25.50 -6.27
N THR A 545 9.30 26.61 -5.66
CA THR A 545 8.54 26.63 -4.42
C THR A 545 7.47 27.71 -4.49
N VAL A 546 6.37 27.48 -3.79
CA VAL A 546 5.25 28.43 -3.70
C VAL A 546 4.52 28.15 -2.40
N ARG A 547 3.75 29.11 -1.90
CA ARG A 547 2.86 28.92 -0.75
C ARG A 547 1.41 29.04 -1.20
N ASP A 548 0.52 28.46 -0.41
CA ASP A 548 -0.88 28.84 -0.48
C ASP A 548 -1.15 30.11 0.33
N ARG A 549 -2.38 30.63 0.24
CA ARG A 549 -2.82 31.81 1.00
C ARG A 549 -2.93 31.57 2.51
N SER A 550 -2.77 30.34 2.98
CA SER A 550 -2.63 29.98 4.40
C SER A 550 -1.17 29.98 4.86
N GLU A 551 -0.25 30.43 3.99
CA GLU A 551 1.19 30.43 4.17
C GLU A 551 1.83 29.03 4.23
N ALA A 552 1.08 27.96 3.93
CA ALA A 552 1.65 26.63 3.91
C ALA A 552 2.53 26.46 2.65
N PRO A 553 3.80 26.05 2.80
CA PRO A 553 4.68 25.83 1.67
C PRO A 553 4.25 24.59 0.88
N ALA A 554 4.37 24.67 -0.44
CA ALA A 554 4.24 23.53 -1.32
C ALA A 554 5.40 22.55 -1.15
N GLY A 555 5.22 21.31 -1.61
CA GLY A 555 6.33 20.40 -1.83
C GLY A 555 7.37 21.06 -2.73
N ARG A 556 8.64 21.07 -2.30
CA ARG A 556 9.73 21.68 -3.05
C ARG A 556 10.04 20.81 -4.27
N LEU A 557 9.99 21.39 -5.47
CA LEU A 557 10.55 20.75 -6.66
C LEU A 557 12.02 21.17 -6.77
N GLU A 558 12.92 20.21 -6.62
CA GLU A 558 14.37 20.39 -6.72
C GLU A 558 14.91 19.36 -7.70
N GLN A 559 15.57 19.79 -8.78
CA GLN A 559 15.99 18.89 -9.85
C GLN A 559 17.25 19.40 -10.56
N GLU A 560 18.16 18.49 -10.88
CA GLU A 560 19.28 18.77 -11.78
C GLU A 560 18.84 18.63 -13.25
N LEU A 561 19.12 19.66 -14.04
CA LEU A 561 18.88 19.77 -15.47
C LEU A 561 20.22 19.71 -16.20
N HIS A 562 20.32 18.82 -17.19
CA HIS A 562 21.53 18.68 -18.00
C HIS A 562 21.27 19.27 -19.39
N VAL A 563 21.73 20.50 -19.62
CA VAL A 563 21.60 21.17 -20.92
C VAL A 563 22.79 20.79 -21.79
N ARG A 564 22.53 20.12 -22.92
CA ARG A 564 23.54 19.78 -23.93
C ARG A 564 23.32 20.64 -25.17
N ARG A 565 24.40 21.05 -25.81
CA ARG A 565 24.34 21.61 -27.17
C ARG A 565 24.36 20.44 -28.13
N GLU A 566 23.34 20.31 -28.97
CA GLU A 566 23.50 19.50 -30.18
C GLU A 566 24.57 20.18 -31.04
N VAL A 567 25.59 19.41 -31.41
CA VAL A 567 26.72 19.86 -32.24
C VAL A 567 26.37 19.61 -33.69
#